data_AF-A0A948TW62-F1
#
_entry.id   AF-A0A948TW62-F1
#
_cell.length_a   1.000
_cell.length_b   1.000
_cell.length_c   1.000
_cell.angle_alpha   90.00
_cell.angle_beta   90.00
_cell.angle_gamma   90.00
#
_symmetry.space_group_name_H-M   'P 1'
#
loop_
_entity.id
_entity.type
_entity.pdbx_description
1 polymer ?
#
loop_
_entity_poly.entity_id
_entity_poly.type
_entity_poly.pdbx_seq_one_letter_code
_entity_poly.pdbx_strand_id
1 'polypeptide(L)' 'MSFLPQRVCANDLQLLPVEAATFHKAATLTMDPATGLRAGDALHLACAIGAEVQGLVALDTVFAKNAKRMKVKVIPL' A
#
# COMPACT_ATOMS: atom_id res chain seq x y z
N MET A 1 -23.87 -13.28 6.19
CA MET A 1 -23.50 -12.74 4.85
C MET A 1 -22.03 -12.37 4.88
N SER A 2 -21.16 -13.21 4.34
CA SER A 2 -19.73 -12.88 4.14
C SER A 2 -19.59 -12.17 2.79
N PHE A 3 -19.10 -10.93 2.77
CA PHE A 3 -18.90 -10.17 1.54
C PHE A 3 -17.85 -10.85 0.64
N LEU A 4 -18.08 -10.85 -0.67
CA LEU A 4 -17.18 -11.37 -1.72
C LEU A 4 -15.67 -11.17 -1.49
N PRO A 5 -15.17 -9.99 -1.07
CA PRO A 5 -13.75 -9.81 -0.78
C PRO A 5 -13.20 -10.74 0.32
N GLN A 6 -13.97 -11.06 1.37
CA GLN A 6 -13.51 -11.96 2.44
C GLN A 6 -13.37 -13.40 1.97
N ARG A 7 -14.15 -13.84 0.97
CA ARG A 7 -14.06 -15.21 0.42
C ARG A 7 -12.85 -15.37 -0.51
N VAL A 8 -12.57 -14.36 -1.34
CA VAL A 8 -11.36 -14.35 -2.17
C VAL A 8 -10.10 -14.27 -1.30
N CYS A 9 -10.17 -13.54 -0.18
CA CYS A 9 -9.09 -13.50 0.82
C CYS A 9 -9.03 -14.71 1.75
N ALA A 10 -9.99 -15.65 1.72
CA ALA A 10 -9.98 -16.75 2.68
C ALA A 10 -8.94 -17.83 2.36
N ASN A 11 -8.52 -17.94 1.08
CA ASN A 11 -7.66 -19.05 0.64
C ASN A 11 -6.32 -18.59 0.06
N ASP A 12 -6.27 -17.46 -0.67
CA ASP A 12 -5.07 -17.10 -1.46
C ASP A 12 -4.48 -15.72 -1.12
N LEU A 13 -5.15 -14.89 -0.31
CA LEU A 13 -4.70 -13.54 0.03
C LEU A 13 -4.76 -13.29 1.53
N GLN A 14 -3.65 -12.84 2.10
CA GLN A 14 -3.62 -12.37 3.49
C GLN A 14 -3.90 -10.87 3.56
N LEU A 15 -4.85 -10.47 4.40
CA LEU A 15 -5.04 -9.07 4.76
C LEU A 15 -4.00 -8.68 5.81
N LEU A 16 -3.24 -7.61 5.54
CA LEU A 16 -2.30 -7.07 6.51
C LEU A 16 -3.02 -6.16 7.52
N PRO A 17 -2.76 -6.30 8.83
CA PRO A 17 -3.29 -5.38 9.82
C PRO A 17 -2.68 -3.98 9.65
N VAL A 18 -3.43 -2.96 10.06
CA VAL A 18 -2.95 -1.57 10.08
C VAL A 18 -2.68 -1.19 11.53
N GLU A 19 -1.42 -0.86 11.84
CA GLU A 19 -1.02 -0.41 13.16
C GLU A 19 -1.07 1.13 13.27
N ALA A 20 -1.16 1.65 14.49
CA ALA A 20 -1.18 3.09 14.73
C ALA A 20 0.05 3.81 14.13
N ALA A 21 1.23 3.16 14.18
CA ALA A 21 2.46 3.69 13.58
C ALA A 21 2.36 3.86 12.05
N THR A 22 1.58 3.01 11.38
CA THR A 22 1.35 3.07 9.94
C THR A 22 0.64 4.37 9.54
N PHE A 23 -0.32 4.84 10.35
CA PHE A 23 -1.01 6.11 10.09
C PHE A 23 -0.07 7.32 10.16
N HIS A 24 0.87 7.33 11.12
CA HIS A 24 1.87 8.39 11.20
C HIS A 24 2.76 8.44 9.96
N LYS A 25 3.21 7.26 9.48
CA LYS A 25 4.00 7.15 8.25
C LYS A 25 3.20 7.61 7.03
N ALA A 26 1.93 7.22 6.93
CA ALA A 26 1.03 7.64 5.86
C ALA A 26 0.86 9.16 5.83
N ALA A 27 0.60 9.79 7.00
CA ALA A 27 0.49 11.23 7.11
C ALA A 27 1.76 11.94 6.62
N THR A 28 2.93 11.41 6.99
CA THR A 28 4.23 11.94 6.53
C THR A 28 4.38 11.86 5.01
N LEU A 29 3.95 10.76 4.39
CA LEU A 29 3.96 10.61 2.94
C LEU A 29 3.00 11.57 2.24
N THR A 30 1.82 11.82 2.81
CA THR A 30 0.83 12.76 2.25
C THR A 30 1.25 14.23 2.41
N MET A 31 2.10 14.56 3.38
CA MET A 31 2.60 15.93 3.57
C MET A 31 3.51 16.41 2.44
N ASP A 32 4.13 15.52 1.66
CA ASP A 32 4.90 15.91 0.48
C ASP A 32 3.98 16.00 -0.76
N PRO A 33 3.61 17.22 -1.21
CA PRO A 33 2.73 17.39 -2.36
C PRO A 33 3.35 16.87 -3.67
N ALA A 34 4.68 16.75 -3.75
CA ALA A 34 5.36 16.20 -4.92
C ALA A 34 5.15 14.69 -5.07
N THR A 35 4.59 14.01 -4.07
CA THR A 35 4.18 12.60 -4.19
C THR A 35 2.87 12.45 -4.96
N GLY A 36 1.95 13.42 -4.85
CA GLY A 36 0.59 13.29 -5.38
C GLY A 36 -0.23 12.16 -4.75
N LEU A 37 0.22 11.62 -3.60
CA LEU A 37 -0.46 10.51 -2.92
C LEU A 37 -1.71 11.01 -2.19
N ARG A 38 -2.85 10.36 -2.43
CA ARG A 38 -4.03 10.52 -1.58
C ARG A 38 -3.80 9.78 -0.26
N ALA A 39 -4.51 10.17 0.80
CA ALA A 39 -4.33 9.59 2.13
C ALA A 39 -4.44 8.05 2.16
N GLY A 40 -5.38 7.47 1.39
CA GLY A 40 -5.54 6.02 1.28
C GLY A 40 -4.35 5.33 0.58
N ASP A 41 -3.83 5.94 -0.49
CA ASP A 41 -2.66 5.42 -1.21
C ASP A 41 -1.40 5.48 -0.33
N ALA A 42 -1.23 6.59 0.40
CA ALA A 42 -0.15 6.73 1.37
C ALA A 42 -0.24 5.68 2.49
N LEU A 43 -1.44 5.34 2.95
CA LEU A 43 -1.64 4.31 3.96
C LEU A 43 -1.27 2.92 3.44
N HIS A 44 -1.74 2.53 2.24
CA HIS A 44 -1.36 1.26 1.63
C HIS A 44 0.15 1.16 1.39
N LEU A 45 0.78 2.25 0.94
CA LEU A 45 2.23 2.28 0.74
C LEU A 45 2.97 2.16 2.08
N ALA A 46 2.49 2.81 3.14
CA ALA A 46 3.05 2.68 4.48
C ALA A 46 2.93 1.24 5.01
N CYS A 47 1.78 0.57 4.80
CA CYS A 47 1.63 -0.85 5.12
C CYS A 47 2.64 -1.72 4.38
N ALA A 48 2.78 -1.52 3.07
CA ALA A 48 3.70 -2.30 2.23
C ALA A 48 5.17 -2.14 2.67
N ILE A 49 5.57 -0.91 3.04
CA ILE A 49 6.90 -0.63 3.58
C ILE A 49 7.09 -1.33 4.94
N GLY A 50 6.12 -1.19 5.86
CA GLY A 50 6.20 -1.78 7.20
C GLY A 50 6.19 -3.31 7.20
N ALA A 51 5.53 -3.93 6.22
CA ALA A 51 5.49 -5.38 6.04
C ALA A 51 6.66 -5.93 5.19
N GLU A 52 7.61 -5.07 4.78
CA GLU A 52 8.80 -5.45 4.00
C GLU A 52 8.47 -6.31 2.78
N VAL A 53 7.44 -5.91 2.02
CA VAL A 53 6.94 -6.72 0.89
C VAL A 53 8.03 -6.92 -0.16
N GLN A 54 8.12 -8.15 -0.70
CA GLN A 54 9.08 -8.49 -1.75
C GLN A 54 8.76 -7.83 -3.11
N GLY A 55 7.50 -7.45 -3.30
CA GLY A 55 7.00 -6.86 -4.52
C GLY A 55 5.63 -6.23 -4.32
N LEU A 56 5.36 -5.20 -5.11
CA LEU A 56 4.11 -4.47 -5.11
C LEU A 56 3.51 -4.46 -6.51
N VAL A 57 2.23 -4.85 -6.59
CA VAL A 57 1.45 -4.86 -7.82
C VAL A 57 0.45 -3.71 -7.74
N ALA A 58 0.45 -2.82 -8.73
CA ALA A 58 -0.49 -1.70 -8.78
C ALA A 58 -0.81 -1.32 -10.23
N LEU A 59 -2.10 -1.06 -10.50
CA LEU A 59 -2.57 -0.48 -11.77
C LEU A 59 -2.41 1.05 -11.81
N ASP A 60 -2.35 1.68 -10.64
CA ASP A 60 -2.16 3.12 -10.52
C ASP A 60 -0.68 3.48 -10.71
N THR A 61 -0.41 4.30 -11.73
CA THR A 61 0.95 4.70 -12.11
C THR A 61 1.57 5.70 -11.14
N VAL A 62 0.76 6.55 -10.48
CA VAL A 62 1.22 7.47 -9.43
C VAL A 62 1.62 6.67 -8.20
N PHE A 63 0.80 5.68 -7.81
CA PHE A 63 1.11 4.77 -6.72
C PHE A 63 2.41 4.01 -6.99
N ALA A 64 2.51 3.35 -8.16
CA ALA A 64 3.69 2.59 -8.56
C ALA A 64 4.96 3.44 -8.58
N LYS A 65 4.87 4.69 -9.07
CA LYS A 65 6.01 5.63 -9.05
C LYS A 65 6.47 5.93 -7.63
N ASN A 66 5.54 6.16 -6.70
CA ASN A 66 5.90 6.43 -5.30
C ASN A 66 6.44 5.19 -4.58
N ALA A 67 5.91 4.00 -4.87
CA ALA A 67 6.48 2.74 -4.38
C ALA A 67 7.96 2.59 -4.78
N LYS A 68 8.29 2.87 -6.06
CA LYS A 68 9.69 2.88 -6.54
C LYS A 68 10.54 3.93 -5.82
N ARG A 69 10.04 5.15 -5.60
CA ARG A 69 10.75 6.21 -4.84
C ARG A 69 11.08 5.77 -3.42
N MET A 70 10.20 4.96 -2.81
CA MET A 70 10.38 4.39 -1.47
C MET A 70 11.14 3.05 -1.49
N LYS A 71 11.80 2.70 -2.60
CA LYS A 71 12.60 1.47 -2.79
C LYS A 71 11.79 0.16 -2.69
N VAL A 72 10.48 0.22 -2.83
CA VAL A 72 9.62 -0.97 -2.96
C VAL A 72 9.64 -1.44 -4.41
N LYS A 73 9.96 -2.71 -4.64
CA LYS A 73 9.98 -3.31 -5.98
C LYS A 73 8.56 -3.34 -6.54
N VAL A 74 8.35 -2.72 -7.71
CA VAL A 74 7.06 -2.81 -8.41
C VAL A 74 7.11 -3.95 -9.44
N ILE A 75 6.12 -4.83 -9.38
CA ILE A 75 5.93 -5.93 -10.34
C ILE A 75 5.03 -5.42 -11.47
N PRO A 76 5.47 -5.51 -12.74
CA PRO A 76 4.64 -5.13 -13.87
C PRO A 76 3.47 -6.10 -14.02
N LEU A 77 2.32 -5.57 -14.46
CA LEU A 77 1.13 -6.31 -14.83
C LEU A 77 1.01 -6.42 -16.35
#